data_AF-A0A7C1A0F8-F1
#
_entry.id   AF-A0A7C1A0F8-F1
#
_cell.length_a   1.000
_cell.length_b   1.000
_cell.length_c   1.000
_cell.angle_alpha   90.00
_cell.angle_beta   90.00
_cell.angle_gamma   90.00
#
_symmetry.space_group_name_H-M   'P 1'
#
loop_
_entity.id
_entity.type
_entity.pdbx_description
1 polymer ?
#
loop_
_entity_poly.entity_id
_entity_poly.type
_entity_poly.pdbx_seq_one_letter_code
_entity_poly.pdbx_strand_id
1 'polypeptide(L)'
;MTITMEFPEQLIEELEVIPKTGYYTSTSEFLKDAIKTILSARKDLMVSIAVELYKKGYSVGRAAEIADVNYEEMKRILVKSGIEMEGVSRRSRSWKTAQGC
;
A
#
# COMPACT_ATOMS: atom_id res chain seq x y z
N MET A 1 -4.18 -6.20 16.78
CA MET A 1 -3.13 -5.19 16.95
C MET A 1 -3.82 -3.90 17.37
N THR A 2 -3.37 -3.30 18.48
CA THR A 2 -3.86 -2.00 18.96
C THR A 2 -2.78 -0.98 18.65
N ILE A 3 -3.18 0.18 18.12
CA ILE A 3 -2.28 1.30 17.80
C ILE A 3 -2.73 2.47 18.65
N THR A 4 -1.81 3.07 19.42
CA THR A 4 -2.05 4.30 20.18
C THR A 4 -1.56 5.48 19.37
N MET A 5 -2.36 6.56 19.33
CA MET A 5 -2.09 7.77 18.56
C MET A 5 -2.60 8.98 19.33
N GLU A 6 -1.84 10.06 19.29
CA GLU A 6 -2.17 11.34 19.93
C GLU A 6 -2.72 12.31 18.88
N PHE A 7 -3.79 13.03 19.23
CA PHE A 7 -4.44 14.00 18.36
C PHE A 7 -4.59 15.36 19.06
N PRO A 8 -4.64 16.47 18.32
CA PRO A 8 -5.02 17.77 18.89
C PRO A 8 -6.43 17.71 19.50
N GLU A 9 -6.66 18.45 20.59
CA GLU A 9 -7.93 18.43 21.35
C GLU A 9 -9.16 18.64 20.46
N GLN A 10 -9.11 19.63 19.56
CA GLN A 10 -10.22 19.91 18.65
C GLN A 10 -10.61 18.69 17.79
N LEU A 11 -9.63 17.93 17.29
CA LEU A 11 -9.89 16.76 16.47
C LEU A 11 -10.52 15.62 17.29
N ILE A 12 -10.19 15.51 18.57
CA ILE A 12 -10.81 14.53 19.47
C ILE A 12 -12.29 14.83 19.61
N GLU A 13 -12.66 16.09 19.85
CA GLU A 13 -14.06 16.50 19.95
C GLU A 13 -14.85 16.18 18.66
N GLU A 14 -14.25 16.44 17.50
CA GLU A 14 -14.84 16.09 16.20
C GLU A 14 -15.02 14.57 16.05
N LEU A 15 -14.03 13.76 16.42
CA LEU A 15 -14.07 12.30 16.34
C LEU A 15 -15.10 11.67 17.30
N GLU A 16 -15.32 12.27 18.46
CA GLU A 16 -16.28 11.80 19.46
C GLU A 16 -17.74 12.08 19.06
N VAL A 17 -17.99 13.09 18.23
CA VAL A 17 -19.35 13.39 17.74
C VAL A 17 -19.74 12.57 16.52
N ILE A 18 -18.79 11.94 15.81
CA ILE A 18 -19.08 11.13 14.62
C ILE A 18 -20.18 10.08 14.86
N PRO A 19 -20.15 9.26 15.94
CA PRO A 19 -21.20 8.27 16.17
C PRO A 19 -22.59 8.89 16.38
N LYS A 20 -22.64 10.14 16.87
CA LYS A 20 -23.89 10.89 17.11
C LYS A 20 -24.54 11.37 15.81
N THR A 21 -23.80 11.39 14.69
CA THR A 21 -24.32 11.78 13.37
C THR A 21 -25.21 10.70 12.74
N GLY A 22 -25.10 9.45 13.19
CA GLY A 22 -25.80 8.30 12.63
C GLY A 22 -25.14 7.64 11.41
N TYR A 23 -24.04 8.21 10.87
CA TYR A 23 -23.34 7.62 9.73
C TYR A 23 -22.43 6.44 10.09
N TYR A 24 -21.88 6.42 11.31
CA TYR A 24 -21.01 5.37 11.81
C TYR A 24 -21.44 4.96 13.21
N THR A 25 -21.25 3.69 13.56
CA THR A 25 -21.59 3.16 14.90
C THR A 25 -20.56 3.52 15.96
N SER A 26 -19.31 3.78 15.54
CA SER A 26 -18.21 4.12 16.43
C SER A 26 -17.11 4.89 15.70
N THR A 27 -16.31 5.65 16.45
CA THR A 27 -15.10 6.30 15.94
C THR A 27 -14.12 5.27 15.34
N SER A 28 -14.04 4.06 15.90
CA SER A 28 -13.18 2.99 15.36
C SER A 28 -13.60 2.54 13.97
N GLU A 29 -14.91 2.41 13.74
CA GLU A 29 -15.46 2.07 12.42
C GLU A 29 -15.11 3.15 11.39
N PHE A 30 -15.37 4.42 11.74
CA PHE A 30 -15.00 5.56 10.92
C PHE A 30 -13.51 5.56 10.57
N LEU A 31 -12.62 5.40 11.55
CA LEU A 31 -11.17 5.41 11.31
C LEU A 31 -10.73 4.26 10.38
N LYS A 32 -11.31 3.07 10.55
CA LYS A 32 -11.03 1.94 9.65
C LYS A 32 -11.45 2.25 8.21
N ASP A 33 -12.59 2.88 8.04
CA ASP A 33 -13.12 3.25 6.74
C ASP A 33 -12.31 4.39 6.10
N ALA A 34 -11.96 5.42 6.88
CA ALA A 34 -11.09 6.51 6.46
C ALA A 34 -9.71 5.99 5.98
N ILE A 35 -9.10 5.06 6.71
CA ILE A 35 -7.82 4.43 6.33
C ILE A 35 -7.97 3.66 5.01
N LYS A 36 -9.03 2.86 4.86
CA LYS A 36 -9.28 2.14 3.59
C LYS A 36 -9.49 3.10 2.42
N THR A 37 -10.21 4.19 2.68
CA THR A 37 -10.53 5.22 1.68
C THR A 37 -9.26 5.91 1.21
N ILE A 38 -8.40 6.38 2.13
CA ILE A 38 -7.15 7.05 1.73
C ILE A 38 -6.20 6.10 1.00
N LEU A 39 -6.09 4.84 1.45
CA LEU A 39 -5.28 3.84 0.75
C LEU A 39 -5.82 3.55 -0.65
N SER A 40 -7.13 3.49 -0.82
CA SER A 40 -7.75 3.28 -2.14
C SER A 40 -7.55 4.48 -3.06
N ALA A 41 -7.58 5.71 -2.53
CA ALA A 41 -7.37 6.94 -3.29
C ALA A 41 -5.89 7.18 -3.64
N ARG A 42 -4.96 6.80 -2.77
CA ARG A 42 -3.51 6.98 -2.95
C ARG A 42 -2.86 5.70 -3.47
N LYS A 43 -3.08 5.42 -4.76
CA LYS A 43 -2.49 4.26 -5.45
C LYS A 43 -0.96 4.26 -5.39
N ASP A 44 -0.32 5.43 -5.40
CA ASP A 44 1.11 5.61 -5.18
C ASP A 44 1.58 5.09 -3.81
N LEU A 45 0.80 5.35 -2.76
CA LEU A 45 1.07 4.87 -1.41
C LEU A 45 0.88 3.34 -1.33
N MET A 46 -0.18 2.80 -1.94
CA MET A 46 -0.42 1.35 -2.00
C MET A 46 0.71 0.60 -2.70
N VAL A 47 1.22 1.13 -3.81
CA VAL A 47 2.40 0.60 -4.49
C VAL A 47 3.61 0.60 -3.56
N SER A 48 3.85 1.70 -2.86
CA SER A 48 4.96 1.82 -1.91
C SER A 48 4.84 0.81 -0.75
N ILE A 49 3.63 0.62 -0.22
CA ILE A 49 3.34 -0.40 0.80
C ILE A 49 3.59 -1.81 0.25
N ALA A 50 3.14 -2.11 -0.97
CA ALA A 50 3.36 -3.39 -1.61
C ALA A 50 4.86 -3.71 -1.78
N VAL A 51 5.67 -2.72 -2.14
CA VAL A 51 7.13 -2.82 -2.22
C VAL A 51 7.74 -3.14 -0.85
N GLU A 52 7.34 -2.43 0.21
CA GLU A 52 7.84 -2.70 1.57
C GLU A 52 7.40 -4.07 2.10
N LEU A 53 6.19 -4.53 1.76
CA LEU A 53 5.74 -5.88 2.11
C LEU A 53 6.49 -6.96 1.35
N TYR A 54 6.83 -6.74 0.07
CA TYR A 54 7.70 -7.64 -0.68
C TYR A 54 9.06 -7.79 0.00
N LYS A 55 9.69 -6.68 0.42
CA LYS A 55 10.95 -6.71 1.19
C LYS A 55 10.85 -7.51 2.49
N LYS A 56 9.65 -7.59 3.09
CA LYS A 56 9.35 -8.41 4.27
C LYS A 56 9.05 -9.89 3.96
N GLY A 57 9.22 -10.32 2.72
CA GLY A 57 9.06 -11.71 2.28
C GLY A 57 7.71 -12.04 1.64
N TYR A 58 6.89 -11.03 1.31
CA TYR A 58 5.65 -11.29 0.55
C TYR A 58 5.98 -11.69 -0.88
N SER A 59 5.19 -12.57 -1.47
CA SER A 59 5.34 -12.95 -2.88
C SER A 59 5.03 -11.78 -3.81
N VAL A 60 5.57 -11.81 -5.03
CA VAL A 60 5.25 -10.81 -6.07
C VAL A 60 3.75 -10.76 -6.36
N GLY A 61 3.06 -11.91 -6.36
CA GLY A 61 1.61 -11.98 -6.55
C GLY A 61 0.85 -11.27 -5.43
N ARG A 62 1.26 -11.48 -4.17
CA ARG A 62 0.62 -10.80 -3.04
C ARG A 62 0.89 -9.30 -3.04
N ALA A 63 2.08 -8.88 -3.42
CA ALA A 63 2.39 -7.46 -3.62
C ALA A 63 1.56 -6.85 -4.76
N ALA A 64 1.38 -7.57 -5.87
CA ALA A 64 0.58 -7.13 -7.02
C ALA A 64 -0.90 -6.90 -6.64
N GLU A 65 -1.49 -7.83 -5.87
CA GLU A 65 -2.84 -7.69 -5.33
C GLU A 65 -2.99 -6.44 -4.45
N ILE A 66 -2.00 -6.16 -3.60
CA ILE A 66 -2.02 -4.98 -2.72
C ILE A 66 -1.87 -3.70 -3.53
N ALA A 67 -0.99 -3.68 -4.53
CA ALA A 67 -0.80 -2.53 -5.40
C ALA A 67 -1.95 -2.35 -6.42
N ASP A 68 -2.89 -3.30 -6.50
CA ASP A 68 -3.97 -3.32 -7.50
C ASP A 68 -3.43 -3.26 -8.94
N VAL A 69 -2.40 -4.06 -9.20
CA VAL A 69 -1.75 -4.20 -10.51
C VAL A 69 -1.62 -5.67 -10.89
N ASN A 70 -1.37 -5.94 -12.16
CA ASN A 70 -1.06 -7.29 -12.59
C ASN A 70 0.37 -7.71 -12.19
N TYR A 71 0.62 -9.02 -12.23
CA TYR A 71 1.89 -9.63 -11.82
C TYR A 71 3.12 -9.09 -12.57
N GLU A 72 3.01 -8.84 -13.87
CA GLU A 72 4.12 -8.34 -14.69
C GLU A 72 4.42 -6.86 -14.39
N GLU A 73 3.41 -6.04 -14.15
CA GLU A 73 3.61 -4.66 -13.75
C GLU A 73 4.25 -4.57 -12.37
N MET A 74 3.86 -5.44 -11.42
CA MET A 74 4.51 -5.50 -10.11
C MET A 74 6.00 -5.81 -10.22
N LYS A 75 6.42 -6.73 -11.09
CA LYS A 75 7.85 -6.99 -11.34
C LYS A 75 8.59 -5.74 -11.82
N ARG A 76 7.99 -4.97 -12.74
CA ARG A 76 8.60 -3.74 -13.25
C ARG A 76 8.72 -2.70 -12.14
N ILE A 77 7.70 -2.57 -11.29
CA ILE A 77 7.73 -1.70 -10.12
C ILE A 77 8.87 -2.08 -9.19
N LEU A 78 9.04 -3.37 -8.87
CA LEU A 78 10.13 -3.86 -8.00
C LEU A 78 11.51 -3.54 -8.57
N VAL A 79 11.73 -3.75 -9.88
CA VAL A 79 12.99 -3.41 -10.56
C VAL A 79 13.25 -1.91 -10.55
N LYS A 80 12.23 -1.09 -10.87
CA LYS A 80 12.33 0.39 -10.78
C LYS A 80 12.63 0.87 -9.36
N SER A 81 12.16 0.13 -8.36
CA SER A 81 12.41 0.40 -6.94
C SER A 81 13.77 -0.11 -6.46
N GLY A 82 14.64 -0.57 -7.37
CA GLY A 82 16.00 -1.02 -7.07
C GLY A 82 16.08 -2.39 -6.40
N ILE A 83 15.02 -3.20 -6.45
CA ILE A 83 14.96 -4.50 -5.79
C ILE A 83 15.39 -5.59 -6.78
N GLU A 84 16.48 -6.28 -6.45
CA GLU A 84 16.91 -7.46 -7.19
C GLU A 84 16.00 -8.64 -6.87
N MET A 85 15.16 -9.02 -7.84
CA MET A 85 14.30 -10.20 -7.70
C MET A 85 15.12 -11.49 -7.81
N GLU A 86 15.10 -12.31 -6.77
CA GLU A 86 15.69 -13.63 -6.76
C GLU A 86 15.03 -14.50 -7.86
N GLY A 87 15.80 -14.88 -8.88
CA GLY A 87 15.32 -15.63 -10.05
C GLY A 87 15.22 -14.84 -11.36
N VAL A 88 15.33 -13.51 -11.35
CA VAL A 88 15.42 -12.69 -12.58
C VAL A 88 16.87 -12.60 -13.10
N SER A 89 17.86 -13.00 -12.30
CA SER A 89 19.29 -12.98 -12.67
C SER A 89 19.66 -13.84 -13.89
N ARG A 90 18.82 -14.81 -14.31
CA ARG A 90 19.01 -15.55 -15.57
C ARG A 90 18.35 -14.92 -16.79
N ARG A 91 17.33 -14.09 -16.64
CA ARG A 91 16.58 -13.46 -17.75
C ARG A 91 16.82 -11.95 -17.90
N SER A 92 17.44 -11.28 -16.91
CA SER A 92 17.70 -9.84 -16.93
C SER A 92 18.71 -9.39 -17.99
N ARG A 93 19.58 -10.29 -18.48
CA ARG A 93 20.48 -9.99 -19.61
C ARG A 93 19.74 -9.71 -20.92
N SER A 94 18.50 -10.17 -21.08
CA SER A 94 17.70 -9.98 -22.30
C SER A 94 16.80 -8.75 -22.27
N TRP A 95 16.58 -8.12 -21.11
CA TRP A 95 15.65 -6.98 -20.99
C TRP A 95 16.36 -5.62 -20.96
N LYS A 96 17.66 -5.59 -20.60
CA LYS A 96 18.49 -4.38 -20.78
C LYS A 96 18.76 -4.04 -22.25
N THR A 97 18.62 -5.00 -23.17
CA THR A 97 18.79 -4.80 -24.62
C THR A 97 17.51 -4.37 -25.34
N ALA A 98 16.33 -4.52 -24.72
CA ALA A 98 15.04 -4.13 -25.33
C ALA A 98 14.56 -2.72 -24.95
N GLN A 99 15.26 -2.04 -24.02
CA GLN A 99 15.04 -0.63 -23.67
C GLN A 99 16.33 0.19 -23.91
N GLY A 100 17.08 -0.15 -24.96
CA GLY A 100 18.16 0.69 -25.47
C GLY A 100 17.60 1.77 -26.39
N CYS A 101 17.97 3.02 -26.09
CA CYS A 101 18.02 4.24 -26.92
C CYS A 101 17.22 4.25 -28.24
#